data_AF-A0A8T1MY83-F1
#
_entry.id   AF-A0A8T1MY83-F1
#
_cell.length_a   1.000
_cell.length_b   1.000
_cell.length_c   1.000
_cell.angle_alpha   90.00
_cell.angle_beta   90.00
_cell.angle_gamma   90.00
#
_symmetry.space_group_name_H-M   'P 1'
#
loop_
_entity.id
_entity.type
_entity.pdbx_description
1 polymer ?
#
loop_
_entity_poly.entity_id
_entity_poly.type
_entity_poly.pdbx_seq_one_letter_code
_entity_poly.pdbx_strand_id
1 'polypeptide(L)'
;MRESTAVALVGCSMCSLVVIHLVILVCGIGLITVGSLAEVSMKKYLGSEGPHLHAYAICIITLGVLITLLALCGVCNPLLYCVLLVIYINVGLSIGIAGLVIKSKVGYYADSIIQSKYENYMESPQDQYTVNRLQHDLKCCGPEGKWPETLGPIPASCFDMYIKVPYAKGCISELNQMYEKFILASALCALLFALIEIICAIFVCVGIKRANAD
;
A
#
# COMPACT_ATOMS: atom_id res chain seq x y z
N MET A 1 -10.85 -17.51 44.53
CA MET A 1 -11.68 -16.60 43.71
C MET A 1 -10.86 -15.63 42.86
N ARG A 2 -9.82 -14.95 43.40
CA ARG A 2 -8.95 -14.04 42.63
C ARG A 2 -8.14 -14.74 41.51
N GLU A 3 -7.69 -15.97 41.75
CA GLU A 3 -7.04 -16.82 40.72
C GLU A 3 -8.00 -17.26 39.60
N SER A 4 -9.21 -17.72 39.92
CA SER A 4 -10.18 -18.15 38.90
C SER A 4 -10.66 -17.02 37.99
N THR A 5 -10.81 -15.80 38.51
CA THR A 5 -11.10 -14.62 37.69
C THR A 5 -9.91 -14.21 36.83
N ALA A 6 -8.67 -14.38 37.30
CA ALA A 6 -7.47 -14.08 36.52
C ALA A 6 -7.27 -15.09 35.37
N VAL A 7 -7.52 -16.38 35.61
CA VAL A 7 -7.43 -17.44 34.58
C VAL A 7 -8.53 -17.28 33.52
N ALA A 8 -9.75 -16.92 33.90
CA ALA A 8 -10.83 -16.64 32.94
C ALA A 8 -10.57 -15.36 32.11
N LEU A 9 -10.01 -14.32 32.73
CA LEU A 9 -9.61 -13.08 32.04
C LEU A 9 -8.45 -13.32 31.07
N VAL A 10 -7.49 -14.18 31.44
CA VAL A 10 -6.36 -14.59 30.59
C VAL A 10 -6.82 -15.50 29.44
N GLY A 11 -7.77 -16.42 29.67
CA GLY A 11 -8.37 -17.22 28.59
C GLY A 11 -9.07 -16.34 27.53
N CYS A 12 -9.81 -15.32 27.98
CA CYS A 12 -10.47 -14.35 27.11
C CYS A 12 -9.45 -13.44 26.37
N SER A 13 -8.36 -13.05 27.03
CA SER A 13 -7.31 -12.24 26.39
C SER A 13 -6.50 -13.05 25.35
N MET A 14 -6.27 -14.34 25.57
CA MET A 14 -5.55 -15.21 24.64
C MET A 14 -6.37 -15.52 23.39
N CYS A 15 -7.67 -15.78 23.51
CA CYS A 15 -8.55 -15.93 22.34
C CYS A 15 -8.59 -14.65 21.50
N SER A 16 -8.63 -13.48 22.15
CA SER A 16 -8.62 -12.18 21.47
C SER A 16 -7.32 -11.96 20.69
N LEU A 17 -6.17 -12.30 21.28
CA LEU A 17 -4.87 -12.21 20.60
C LEU A 17 -4.80 -13.11 19.36
N VAL A 18 -5.26 -14.36 19.44
CA VAL A 18 -5.25 -15.27 18.29
C VAL A 18 -6.10 -14.71 17.14
N VAL A 19 -7.30 -14.21 17.43
CA VAL A 19 -8.17 -13.60 16.41
C VAL A 19 -7.50 -12.38 15.77
N ILE A 20 -6.88 -11.51 16.57
CA ILE A 20 -6.17 -10.32 16.06
C ILE A 20 -5.02 -10.74 15.13
N HIS A 21 -4.19 -11.70 15.52
CA HIS A 21 -3.09 -12.17 14.68
C HIS A 21 -3.59 -12.85 13.39
N LEU A 22 -4.73 -13.54 13.41
CA LEU A 22 -5.35 -14.10 12.20
C LEU A 22 -5.84 -13.01 11.24
N VAL A 23 -6.43 -11.94 11.75
CA VAL A 23 -6.83 -10.79 10.91
C VAL A 23 -5.59 -10.13 10.30
N ILE A 24 -4.56 -9.91 11.10
CA ILE A 24 -3.29 -9.32 10.65
C ILE A 24 -2.61 -10.21 9.60
N LEU A 25 -2.67 -11.53 9.74
CA LEU A 25 -2.15 -12.48 8.77
C LEU A 25 -2.82 -12.30 7.40
N VAL A 26 -4.15 -12.22 7.37
CA VAL A 26 -4.91 -12.00 6.14
C VAL A 26 -4.58 -10.64 5.52
N CYS A 27 -4.44 -9.60 6.34
CA CYS A 27 -4.00 -8.29 5.88
C CYS A 27 -2.59 -8.33 5.26
N GLY A 28 -1.64 -9.03 5.88
CA GLY A 28 -0.28 -9.22 5.37
C GLY A 28 -0.26 -9.90 4.00
N ILE A 29 -1.02 -10.97 3.83
CA ILE A 29 -1.17 -11.68 2.54
C ILE A 29 -1.79 -10.76 1.48
N GLY A 30 -2.79 -9.95 1.87
CA GLY A 30 -3.40 -8.95 1.00
C GLY A 30 -2.39 -7.90 0.51
N LEU A 31 -1.55 -7.37 1.40
CA LEU A 31 -0.49 -6.41 1.05
C LEU A 31 0.54 -7.01 0.09
N ILE A 32 0.95 -8.27 0.31
CA ILE A 32 1.85 -8.98 -0.60
C ILE A 32 1.20 -9.09 -1.98
N THR A 33 -0.06 -9.53 -2.05
CA THR A 33 -0.78 -9.72 -3.32
C THR A 33 -0.90 -8.41 -4.09
N VAL A 34 -1.34 -7.33 -3.43
CA VAL A 34 -1.47 -6.00 -4.05
C VAL A 34 -0.11 -5.47 -4.49
N GLY A 35 0.92 -5.62 -3.65
CA GLY A 35 2.28 -5.20 -3.96
C GLY A 35 2.86 -5.94 -5.19
N SER A 36 2.67 -7.26 -5.26
CA SER A 36 3.13 -8.07 -6.41
C SER A 36 2.40 -7.69 -7.71
N LEU A 37 1.08 -7.46 -7.65
CA LEU A 37 0.31 -6.99 -8.81
C LEU A 37 0.78 -5.61 -9.30
N ALA A 38 1.08 -4.71 -8.34
CA ALA A 38 1.64 -3.41 -8.65
C ALA A 38 3.02 -3.56 -9.33
N GLU A 39 3.92 -4.36 -8.79
CA GLU A 39 5.26 -4.58 -9.35
C GLU A 39 5.22 -5.14 -10.79
N VAL A 40 4.38 -6.16 -11.05
CA VAL A 40 4.22 -6.74 -12.38
C VAL A 40 3.71 -5.70 -13.37
N SER A 41 2.73 -4.89 -12.95
CA SER A 41 2.20 -3.80 -13.77
C SER A 41 3.30 -2.77 -14.05
N MET A 42 4.02 -2.31 -13.03
CA MET A 42 5.09 -1.33 -13.21
C MET A 42 6.19 -1.84 -14.15
N LYS A 43 6.58 -3.11 -14.05
CA LYS A 43 7.58 -3.71 -14.98
C LYS A 43 7.08 -3.71 -16.42
N LYS A 44 5.80 -4.02 -16.63
CA LYS A 44 5.19 -4.06 -17.95
C LYS A 44 5.04 -2.68 -18.58
N TYR A 45 4.65 -1.66 -17.80
CA TYR A 45 4.33 -0.33 -18.32
C TYR A 45 5.52 0.63 -18.32
N LEU A 46 6.42 0.54 -17.35
CA LEU A 46 7.52 1.50 -17.16
C LEU A 46 8.90 0.95 -17.51
N GLY A 47 9.05 -0.35 -17.76
CA GLY A 47 10.36 -0.96 -17.96
C GLY A 47 11.32 -0.64 -16.80
N SER A 48 12.60 -0.37 -17.13
CA SER A 48 13.63 0.01 -16.15
C SER A 48 13.66 1.51 -15.81
N GLU A 49 12.78 2.32 -16.40
CA GLU A 49 12.84 3.80 -16.38
C GLU A 49 12.21 4.43 -15.12
N GLY A 50 11.79 3.62 -14.12
CA GLY A 50 11.12 4.10 -12.92
C GLY A 50 11.57 3.43 -11.62
N PRO A 51 12.88 3.43 -11.26
CA PRO A 51 13.40 2.68 -10.12
C PRO A 51 12.71 3.04 -8.79
N HIS A 52 12.29 4.31 -8.64
CA HIS A 52 11.59 4.78 -7.46
C HIS A 52 10.18 4.18 -7.29
N LEU A 53 9.49 3.92 -8.40
CA LEU A 53 8.15 3.32 -8.38
C LEU A 53 8.21 1.81 -8.13
N HIS A 54 9.21 1.13 -8.70
CA HIS A 54 9.51 -0.26 -8.37
C HIS A 54 9.90 -0.43 -6.90
N ALA A 55 10.76 0.46 -6.40
CA ALA A 55 11.16 0.47 -4.99
C ALA A 55 9.95 0.61 -4.06
N TYR A 56 8.97 1.45 -4.43
CA TYR A 56 7.74 1.59 -3.64
C TYR A 56 6.92 0.29 -3.57
N ALA A 57 6.72 -0.40 -4.70
CA ALA A 57 6.03 -1.69 -4.71
C ALA A 57 6.77 -2.75 -3.86
N ILE A 58 8.09 -2.81 -3.98
CA ILE A 58 8.95 -3.72 -3.20
C ILE A 58 8.86 -3.41 -1.70
N CYS A 59 8.81 -2.14 -1.30
CA CYS A 59 8.62 -1.76 0.10
C CYS A 59 7.27 -2.27 0.65
N ILE A 60 6.18 -2.19 -0.12
CA ILE A 60 4.87 -2.71 0.29
C ILE A 60 4.92 -4.23 0.48
N ILE A 61 5.54 -4.95 -0.46
CA ILE A 61 5.71 -6.41 -0.37
C ILE A 61 6.53 -6.77 0.88
N THR A 62 7.64 -6.06 1.12
CA THR A 62 8.52 -6.30 2.27
C THR A 62 7.79 -6.11 3.60
N LEU A 63 7.01 -5.04 3.72
CA LEU A 63 6.16 -4.80 4.90
C LEU A 63 5.10 -5.90 5.06
N GLY A 64 4.46 -6.31 3.97
CA GLY A 64 3.47 -7.40 4.00
C GLY A 64 4.06 -8.73 4.47
N VAL A 65 5.27 -9.07 4.02
CA VAL A 65 5.99 -10.27 4.48
C VAL A 65 6.31 -10.19 5.97
N LEU A 66 6.83 -9.06 6.46
CA LEU A 66 7.15 -8.89 7.88
C LEU A 66 5.90 -9.01 8.76
N ILE A 67 4.79 -8.38 8.36
CA ILE A 67 3.50 -8.47 9.08
C ILE A 67 2.98 -9.91 9.09
N THR A 68 3.09 -10.63 7.97
CA THR A 68 2.71 -12.05 7.88
C THR A 68 3.55 -12.91 8.84
N LEU A 69 4.86 -12.68 8.90
CA LEU A 69 5.75 -13.40 9.81
C LEU A 69 5.46 -13.09 11.28
N LEU A 70 5.17 -11.82 11.62
CA LEU A 70 4.74 -11.42 12.95
C LEU A 70 3.46 -12.14 13.36
N ALA A 71 2.46 -12.16 12.49
CA ALA A 71 1.19 -12.82 12.73
C ALA A 71 1.34 -14.32 13.01
N LEU A 72 2.20 -15.02 12.24
CA LEU A 72 2.48 -16.44 12.46
C LEU A 72 3.25 -16.71 13.75
N CYS A 73 4.22 -15.86 14.09
CA CYS A 73 5.06 -16.04 15.28
C CYS A 73 4.35 -15.65 16.58
N GLY A 74 3.43 -14.67 16.55
CA GLY A 74 2.71 -14.20 17.73
C GLY A 74 1.85 -15.28 18.41
N VAL A 75 1.43 -16.30 17.66
CA VAL A 75 0.68 -17.45 18.19
C VAL A 75 1.62 -18.56 18.70
N CYS A 76 2.74 -18.79 18.03
CA CYS A 76 3.56 -19.99 18.22
C CYS A 76 4.80 -19.78 19.09
N ASN A 77 5.47 -18.62 18.96
CA ASN A 77 6.76 -18.36 19.60
C ASN A 77 6.85 -16.89 20.05
N PRO A 78 6.48 -16.61 21.31
CA PRO A 78 6.35 -15.24 21.79
C PRO A 78 7.71 -14.50 21.92
N LEU A 79 8.81 -15.24 22.15
CA LEU A 79 10.15 -14.65 22.17
C LEU A 79 10.59 -14.19 20.77
N LEU A 80 10.38 -15.05 19.76
CA LEU A 80 10.68 -14.71 18.36
C LEU A 80 9.80 -13.55 17.88
N TYR A 81 8.53 -13.51 18.30
CA TYR A 81 7.61 -12.42 18.02
C TYR A 81 8.15 -11.07 18.52
N CYS A 82 8.64 -10.98 19.76
CA CYS A 82 9.23 -9.75 20.30
C CYS A 82 10.45 -9.28 19.49
N VAL A 83 11.33 -10.20 19.07
CA VAL A 83 12.50 -9.88 18.25
C VAL A 83 12.08 -9.37 16.87
N LEU A 84 11.15 -10.06 16.21
CA LEU A 84 10.61 -9.65 14.91
C LEU A 84 9.91 -8.29 14.98
N LEU A 85 9.24 -7.98 16.09
CA LEU A 85 8.55 -6.70 16.28
C LEU A 85 9.54 -5.54 16.29
N VAL A 86 10.67 -5.70 16.98
CA VAL A 86 11.75 -4.69 16.98
C VAL A 86 12.28 -4.47 15.57
N ILE A 87 12.50 -5.55 14.81
CA ILE A 87 12.95 -5.45 13.40
C ILE A 87 11.90 -4.71 12.57
N TYR A 88 10.62 -5.07 12.71
CA TYR A 88 9.52 -4.43 11.99
C TYR A 88 9.44 -2.93 12.26
N ILE A 89 9.57 -2.49 13.51
CA ILE A 89 9.55 -1.06 13.86
C ILE A 89 10.73 -0.32 13.21
N ASN A 90 11.94 -0.90 13.23
CA ASN A 90 13.12 -0.27 12.63
C ASN A 90 13.04 -0.20 11.10
N VAL A 91 12.58 -1.28 10.45
CA VAL A 91 12.36 -1.31 9.00
C VAL A 91 11.24 -0.34 8.61
N GLY A 92 10.14 -0.33 9.35
CA GLY A 92 9.01 0.59 9.14
C GLY A 92 9.43 2.05 9.28
N LEU A 93 10.24 2.38 10.29
CA LEU A 93 10.82 3.72 10.45
C LEU A 93 11.70 4.10 9.25
N SER A 94 12.57 3.18 8.81
CA SER A 94 13.47 3.42 7.67
C SER A 94 12.69 3.66 6.37
N ILE A 95 11.67 2.84 6.10
CA ILE A 95 10.77 2.98 4.95
C ILE A 95 9.97 4.28 5.06
N GLY A 96 9.49 4.64 6.25
CA GLY A 96 8.76 5.89 6.49
C GLY A 96 9.61 7.12 6.15
N ILE A 97 10.86 7.15 6.62
CA ILE A 97 11.81 8.24 6.31
C ILE A 97 12.10 8.28 4.80
N ALA A 98 12.39 7.12 4.18
CA ALA A 98 12.61 7.04 2.74
C ALA A 98 11.38 7.52 1.94
N GLY A 99 10.18 7.14 2.39
CA GLY A 99 8.91 7.56 1.81
C GLY A 99 8.71 9.07 1.86
N LEU A 100 9.10 9.74 2.95
CA LEU A 100 9.04 11.20 3.05
C LEU A 100 9.96 11.90 2.04
N VAL A 101 11.17 11.38 1.84
CA VAL A 101 12.13 11.93 0.85
C VAL A 101 11.65 11.69 -0.58
N ILE A 102 11.05 10.52 -0.83
CA ILE A 102 10.60 10.11 -2.17
C ILE A 102 9.27 10.78 -2.53
N LYS A 103 8.41 11.13 -1.55
CA LYS A 103 7.09 11.74 -1.78
C LYS A 103 7.13 12.93 -2.73
N SER A 104 8.08 13.85 -2.56
CA SER A 104 8.21 15.04 -3.42
C SER A 104 8.70 14.72 -4.83
N LYS A 105 9.40 13.60 -5.01
CA LYS A 105 9.95 13.17 -6.31
C LYS A 105 8.96 12.33 -7.11
N VAL A 106 8.13 11.53 -6.44
CA VAL A 106 7.17 10.62 -7.12
C VAL A 106 6.20 11.39 -8.00
N GLY A 107 5.69 12.55 -7.56
CA GLY A 107 4.82 13.38 -8.38
C GLY A 107 5.49 13.76 -9.70
N TYR A 108 6.69 14.35 -9.64
CA TYR A 108 7.44 14.72 -10.84
C TYR A 108 7.72 13.55 -11.79
N TYR A 109 8.11 12.38 -11.25
CA TYR A 109 8.33 11.18 -12.07
C TYR A 109 7.02 10.64 -12.66
N ALA A 110 5.93 10.63 -11.89
CA ALA A 110 4.64 10.19 -12.38
C ALA A 110 4.16 11.09 -13.52
N ASP A 111 4.33 12.40 -13.38
CA ASP A 111 3.97 13.39 -14.39
C ASP A 111 4.73 13.14 -15.70
N SER A 112 6.07 12.98 -15.63
CA SER A 112 6.90 12.75 -16.83
C SER A 112 6.58 11.41 -17.50
N ILE A 113 6.31 10.37 -16.71
CA ILE A 113 5.88 9.08 -17.24
C ILE A 113 4.55 9.22 -17.96
N ILE A 114 3.54 9.85 -17.35
CA ILE A 114 2.25 10.06 -18.01
C ILE A 114 2.42 10.87 -19.30
N GLN A 115 3.22 11.94 -19.25
CA GLN A 115 3.52 12.76 -20.42
C GLN A 115 4.04 11.91 -21.58
N SER A 116 5.06 11.08 -21.33
CA SER A 116 5.61 10.16 -22.33
C SER A 116 4.61 9.12 -22.84
N LYS A 117 3.65 8.68 -22.01
CA LYS A 117 2.57 7.79 -22.44
C LYS A 117 1.61 8.47 -23.41
N TYR A 118 1.34 9.75 -23.24
CA TYR A 118 0.56 10.53 -24.19
C TYR A 118 1.35 10.77 -25.49
N GLU A 119 2.65 11.07 -25.41
CA GLU A 119 3.51 11.27 -26.59
C GLU A 119 3.56 10.00 -27.47
N ASN A 120 3.66 8.82 -26.86
CA ASN A 120 3.73 7.54 -27.57
C ASN A 120 2.35 6.90 -27.84
N TYR A 121 1.26 7.61 -27.58
CA TYR A 121 -0.10 7.06 -27.62
C TYR A 121 -0.46 6.43 -28.98
N MET A 122 0.00 7.02 -30.08
CA MET A 122 -0.26 6.51 -31.44
C MET A 122 0.68 5.39 -31.87
N GLU A 123 1.83 5.26 -31.23
CA GLU A 123 2.89 4.35 -31.63
C GLU A 123 2.85 3.03 -30.85
N SER A 124 2.30 3.07 -29.63
CA SER A 124 2.32 1.95 -28.69
C SER A 124 0.89 1.54 -28.29
N PRO A 125 0.42 0.35 -28.69
CA PRO A 125 -0.87 -0.18 -28.23
C PRO A 125 -0.94 -0.33 -26.70
N GLN A 126 0.20 -0.54 -26.05
CA GLN A 126 0.30 -0.64 -24.60
C GLN A 126 0.07 0.71 -23.93
N ASP A 127 0.63 1.79 -24.50
CA ASP A 127 0.45 3.14 -23.97
C ASP A 127 -0.95 3.66 -24.27
N GLN A 128 -1.50 3.32 -25.44
CA GLN A 128 -2.91 3.56 -25.77
C GLN A 128 -3.85 2.93 -24.74
N TYR A 129 -3.65 1.64 -24.42
CA TYR A 129 -4.43 0.95 -23.39
C TYR A 129 -4.29 1.61 -22.02
N THR A 130 -3.06 2.00 -21.65
CA THR A 130 -2.75 2.62 -20.36
C THR A 130 -3.44 3.98 -20.21
N VAL A 131 -3.31 4.84 -21.21
CA VAL A 131 -3.93 6.18 -21.25
C VAL A 131 -5.45 6.07 -21.25
N ASN A 132 -6.02 5.17 -22.05
CA ASN A 132 -7.48 4.99 -22.09
C ASN A 132 -8.04 4.49 -20.74
N ARG A 133 -7.35 3.55 -20.08
CA ARG A 133 -7.73 3.07 -18.75
C ARG A 133 -7.57 4.17 -17.71
N LEU A 134 -6.46 4.92 -17.74
CA LEU A 134 -6.21 6.04 -16.84
C LEU A 134 -7.34 7.09 -16.93
N GLN A 135 -7.69 7.51 -18.14
CA GLN A 135 -8.77 8.46 -18.38
C GLN A 135 -10.13 7.97 -17.88
N HIS A 136 -10.43 6.69 -18.12
CA HIS A 136 -11.67 6.07 -17.66
C HIS A 136 -11.73 5.99 -16.13
N ASP A 137 -10.67 5.49 -15.50
CA ASP A 137 -10.65 5.22 -14.05
C ASP A 137 -10.56 6.52 -13.23
N LEU A 138 -9.86 7.54 -13.74
CA LEU A 138 -9.72 8.85 -13.09
C LEU A 138 -10.73 9.90 -13.54
N LYS A 139 -11.55 9.62 -14.55
CA LYS A 139 -12.49 10.59 -15.14
C LYS A 139 -11.80 11.90 -15.53
N CYS A 140 -10.73 11.77 -16.32
CA CYS A 140 -9.88 12.86 -16.77
C CYS A 140 -9.68 12.80 -18.30
N CYS A 141 -9.23 13.89 -18.91
CA CYS A 141 -8.99 13.96 -20.35
C CYS A 141 -7.67 14.68 -20.67
N GLY A 142 -6.72 13.96 -21.25
CA GLY A 142 -5.41 14.50 -21.57
C GLY A 142 -4.55 14.81 -20.33
N PRO A 143 -3.27 15.21 -20.53
CA PRO A 143 -2.36 15.52 -19.43
C PRO A 143 -2.88 16.63 -18.51
N GLU A 144 -3.30 17.75 -19.11
CA GLU A 144 -3.69 19.00 -18.42
C GLU A 144 -5.19 19.34 -18.57
N GLY A 145 -6.02 18.38 -18.94
CA GLY A 145 -7.49 18.57 -19.04
C GLY A 145 -7.98 18.84 -20.46
N LYS A 146 -7.06 18.74 -21.44
CA LYS A 146 -7.38 18.80 -22.87
C LYS A 146 -6.65 17.69 -23.60
N TRP A 147 -7.37 17.03 -24.51
CA TRP A 147 -6.77 16.05 -25.42
C TRP A 147 -5.81 16.76 -26.39
N PRO A 148 -4.56 16.29 -26.55
CA PRO A 148 -3.62 16.89 -27.49
C PRO A 148 -4.11 16.77 -28.94
N GLU A 149 -4.17 17.90 -29.65
CA GLU A 149 -4.65 17.94 -31.05
C GLU A 149 -3.79 17.09 -32.00
N THR A 150 -2.50 16.93 -31.68
CA THR A 150 -1.54 16.10 -32.41
C THR A 150 -1.85 14.61 -32.36
N LEU A 151 -2.65 14.18 -31.38
CA LEU A 151 -3.07 12.79 -31.18
C LEU A 151 -4.46 12.51 -31.80
N GLY A 152 -4.85 13.28 -32.82
CA GLY A 152 -6.06 13.00 -33.59
C GLY A 152 -7.35 13.05 -32.78
N PRO A 153 -8.37 12.24 -33.12
CA PRO A 153 -9.69 12.32 -32.50
C PRO A 153 -9.64 11.92 -31.01
N ILE A 154 -10.44 12.61 -30.20
CA ILE A 154 -10.55 12.35 -28.76
C ILE A 154 -11.07 10.91 -28.55
N PRO A 155 -10.38 10.07 -27.76
CA PRO A 155 -10.81 8.69 -27.54
C PRO A 155 -12.06 8.64 -26.65
N ALA A 156 -12.86 7.58 -26.79
CA ALA A 156 -14.10 7.40 -26.02
C ALA A 156 -13.88 7.41 -24.49
N SER A 157 -12.69 7.00 -24.02
CA SER A 157 -12.29 7.04 -22.61
C SER A 157 -12.22 8.45 -22.01
N CYS A 158 -12.12 9.50 -22.83
CA CYS A 158 -12.11 10.90 -22.39
C CYS A 158 -13.50 11.44 -22.05
N PHE A 159 -14.57 10.70 -22.34
CA PHE A 159 -15.93 11.20 -22.23
C PHE A 159 -16.66 10.63 -21.01
N ASP A 160 -17.50 11.48 -20.42
CA ASP A 160 -18.53 11.02 -19.51
C ASP A 160 -19.68 10.37 -20.31
N MET A 161 -20.00 9.12 -19.99
CA MET A 161 -21.02 8.34 -20.71
C MET A 161 -22.43 8.95 -20.66
N TYR A 162 -22.74 9.77 -19.66
CA TYR A 162 -24.09 10.33 -19.46
C TYR A 162 -24.27 11.66 -20.19
N ILE A 163 -23.30 12.56 -20.04
CA ILE A 163 -23.38 13.93 -20.57
C ILE A 163 -22.70 14.10 -21.93
N LYS A 164 -21.95 13.09 -22.41
CA LYS A 164 -21.26 13.07 -23.71
C LYS A 164 -20.32 14.26 -23.95
N VAL A 165 -19.80 14.85 -22.87
CA VAL A 165 -18.75 15.88 -22.93
C VAL A 165 -17.42 15.30 -22.44
N PRO A 166 -16.28 15.77 -22.96
CA PRO A 166 -14.98 15.34 -22.47
C PRO A 166 -14.78 15.83 -21.03
N TYR A 167 -14.09 15.03 -20.21
CA TYR A 167 -13.74 15.43 -18.86
C TYR A 167 -12.89 16.72 -18.87
N ALA A 168 -13.23 17.69 -18.02
CA ALA A 168 -12.51 18.96 -17.95
C ALA A 168 -11.20 18.87 -17.15
N LYS A 169 -10.99 17.77 -16.44
CA LYS A 169 -9.86 17.60 -15.51
C LYS A 169 -8.66 16.95 -16.17
N GLY A 170 -7.46 17.40 -15.82
CA GLY A 170 -6.22 16.80 -16.29
C GLY A 170 -5.85 15.52 -15.55
N CYS A 171 -5.38 14.53 -16.30
CA CYS A 171 -5.02 13.22 -15.74
C CYS A 171 -3.81 13.28 -14.82
N ILE A 172 -2.87 14.20 -15.05
CA ILE A 172 -1.73 14.41 -14.15
C ILE A 172 -2.22 14.87 -12.77
N SER A 173 -3.10 15.87 -12.74
CA SER A 173 -3.62 16.42 -11.48
C SER A 173 -4.48 15.42 -10.71
N GLU A 174 -5.40 14.72 -11.38
CA GLU A 174 -6.25 13.72 -10.72
C GLU A 174 -5.44 12.52 -10.23
N LEU A 175 -4.41 12.08 -10.98
CA LEU A 175 -3.56 11.00 -10.54
C LEU A 175 -2.72 11.40 -9.32
N ASN A 176 -2.16 12.61 -9.30
CA ASN A 176 -1.43 13.12 -8.15
C ASN A 176 -2.33 13.20 -6.91
N GLN A 177 -3.56 13.71 -7.05
CA GLN A 177 -4.51 13.74 -5.94
C GLN A 177 -4.89 12.34 -5.46
N MET A 178 -5.05 11.39 -6.39
CA MET A 178 -5.27 9.98 -6.06
C MET A 178 -4.09 9.42 -5.25
N TYR A 179 -2.85 9.60 -5.71
CA TYR A 179 -1.66 9.12 -5.01
C TYR A 179 -1.51 9.73 -3.62
N GLU A 180 -1.73 11.04 -3.46
CA GLU A 180 -1.67 11.69 -2.15
C GLU A 180 -2.64 11.06 -1.14
N LYS A 181 -3.87 10.77 -1.57
CA LYS A 181 -4.87 10.10 -0.72
C LYS A 181 -4.45 8.68 -0.36
N PHE A 182 -3.94 7.91 -1.33
CA PHE A 182 -3.46 6.54 -1.08
C PHE A 182 -2.24 6.51 -0.17
N ILE A 183 -1.26 7.39 -0.37
CA ILE A 183 -0.07 7.51 0.47
C ILE A 183 -0.49 7.85 1.90
N LEU A 184 -1.35 8.85 2.08
CA LEU A 184 -1.86 9.22 3.41
C LEU A 184 -2.60 8.05 4.07
N ALA A 185 -3.51 7.39 3.35
CA ALA A 185 -4.26 6.24 3.86
C ALA A 185 -3.32 5.09 4.28
N SER A 186 -2.33 4.76 3.43
CA SER A 186 -1.35 3.72 3.73
C SER A 186 -0.49 4.04 4.95
N ALA A 187 -0.09 5.30 5.13
CA ALA A 187 0.69 5.75 6.30
C ALA A 187 -0.13 5.64 7.60
N LEU A 188 -1.42 6.01 7.55
CA LEU A 188 -2.35 5.86 8.67
C LEU A 188 -2.56 4.38 9.03
N CYS A 189 -2.76 3.51 8.02
CA CYS A 189 -2.88 2.07 8.23
C CYS A 189 -1.61 1.48 8.85
N ALA A 190 -0.43 1.82 8.33
CA ALA A 190 0.85 1.33 8.85
C ALA A 190 1.09 1.74 10.32
N LEU A 191 0.75 3.00 10.66
CA LEU A 191 0.80 3.48 12.05
C LEU A 191 -0.16 2.70 12.95
N LEU A 192 -1.41 2.49 12.49
CA LEU A 192 -2.40 1.71 13.24
C LEU A 192 -1.91 0.29 13.50
N PHE A 193 -1.38 -0.40 12.49
CA PHE A 193 -0.81 -1.74 12.66
C PHE A 193 0.34 -1.75 13.65
N ALA A 194 1.26 -0.77 13.57
CA ALA A 194 2.36 -0.66 14.53
C ALA A 194 1.87 -0.51 15.98
N LEU A 195 0.83 0.30 16.22
CA LEU A 195 0.25 0.46 17.55
C LEU A 195 -0.43 -0.83 18.05
N ILE A 196 -1.18 -1.51 17.19
CA ILE A 196 -1.84 -2.79 17.52
C ILE A 196 -0.80 -3.85 17.90
N GLU A 197 0.28 -3.95 17.14
CA GLU A 197 1.37 -4.91 17.40
C GLU A 197 2.10 -4.61 18.72
N ILE A 198 2.36 -3.32 19.03
CA ILE A 198 2.93 -2.93 20.33
C ILE A 198 2.01 -3.35 21.49
N ILE A 199 0.70 -3.15 21.35
CA ILE A 199 -0.28 -3.57 22.36
C ILE A 199 -0.26 -5.10 22.51
N CYS A 200 -0.24 -5.85 21.41
CA CYS A 200 -0.16 -7.31 21.42
C CYS A 200 1.12 -7.80 22.13
N ALA A 201 2.27 -7.18 21.86
CA ALA A 201 3.53 -7.50 22.54
C ALA A 201 3.50 -7.22 24.03
N ILE A 202 2.85 -6.14 24.49
CA ILE A 202 2.68 -5.90 25.92
C ILE A 202 1.88 -7.03 26.56
N PHE A 203 0.77 -7.46 25.95
CA PHE A 203 -0.03 -8.57 26.46
C PHE A 203 0.76 -9.89 26.50
N VAL A 204 1.53 -10.18 25.45
CA VAL A 204 2.40 -11.36 25.38
C VAL A 204 3.46 -11.33 26.48
N CYS A 205 4.19 -10.22 26.64
CA CYS A 205 5.22 -10.06 27.66
C CYS A 205 4.66 -10.18 29.10
N VAL A 206 3.49 -9.57 29.36
CA VAL A 206 2.80 -9.70 30.65
C VAL A 206 2.39 -11.15 30.91
N GLY A 207 1.91 -11.86 29.87
CA GLY A 207 1.58 -13.28 29.95
C GLY A 207 2.79 -14.15 30.32
N ILE A 208 3.92 -13.98 29.62
CA ILE A 208 5.16 -14.71 29.91
C ILE A 208 5.64 -14.45 31.34
N LYS A 209 5.64 -13.17 31.76
CA LYS A 209 6.11 -12.81 33.11
C LYS A 209 5.28 -13.47 34.21
N ARG A 210 3.96 -13.58 34.02
CA ARG A 210 3.08 -14.28 34.97
C ARG A 210 3.36 -15.77 34.99
N ALA A 211 3.49 -16.41 33.83
CA ALA A 211 3.78 -17.84 33.74
C ALA A 211 5.12 -18.26 34.37
N ASN A 212 6.11 -17.36 34.41
CA ASN A 212 7.41 -17.61 35.06
C ASN A 212 7.43 -17.26 36.57
N ALA A 213 6.38 -16.63 37.10
CA ALA A 213 6.28 -16.24 38.50
C ALA A 213 5.50 -17.26 39.35
N ASP A 214 4.84 -18.21 38.70
CA ASP A 214 4.19 -19.39 39.28
C ASP A 214 5.13 -20.62 39.21
#